data_AF-A0A953Q9G9-F1
#
_entry.id   AF-A0A953Q9G9-F1
#
_cell.length_a   1.000
_cell.length_b   1.000
_cell.length_c   1.000
_cell.angle_alpha   90.00
_cell.angle_beta   90.00
_cell.angle_gamma   90.00
#
_symmetry.space_group_name_H-M   'P 1'
#
loop_
_entity.id
_entity.type
_entity.pdbx_description
1 polymer ?
#
loop_
_entity_poly.entity_id
_entity_poly.type
_entity_poly.pdbx_seq_one_letter_code
_entity_poly.pdbx_strand_id
1 'polypeptide(L)' 'MRYILRFLWNATRGHHLAPWRSPYLLWRMETYTGVKMQQIGFLEFWEFLWRERDQLWRFLKWTGEMERYAHPKPKSS' A
#
# COMPACT_ATOMS: atom_id res chain seq x y z
N MET A 1 9.14 -9.42 -5.65
CA MET A 1 8.49 -8.36 -6.47
C MET A 1 7.02 -8.63 -6.83
N ARG A 2 6.65 -9.80 -7.38
CA ARG A 2 5.29 -10.03 -7.93
C ARG A 2 4.15 -9.77 -6.92
N TYR A 3 4.38 -10.10 -5.65
CA TYR A 3 3.41 -9.91 -4.57
C TYR A 3 3.23 -8.44 -4.16
N ILE A 4 4.31 -7.66 -4.20
CA ILE A 4 4.28 -6.21 -3.95
C ILE A 4 3.42 -5.52 -4.99
N LEU A 5 3.63 -5.86 -6.27
CA LEU A 5 2.82 -5.35 -7.37
C LEU A 5 1.36 -5.77 -7.24
N ARG A 6 1.09 -7.00 -6.79
CA ARG A 6 -0.27 -7.51 -6.57
C ARG A 6 -0.99 -6.82 -5.41
N PHE A 7 -0.27 -6.56 -4.31
CA PHE A 7 -0.80 -5.79 -3.18
C PHE A 7 -1.13 -4.36 -3.61
N LEU A 8 -0.19 -3.68 -4.25
CA LEU A 8 -0.41 -2.33 -4.79
C LEU A 8 -1.60 -2.31 -5.75
N TRP A 9 -1.68 -3.27 -6.67
CA TRP A 9 -2.78 -3.41 -7.63
C TRP A 9 -4.14 -3.67 -6.97
N ASN A 10 -4.15 -4.39 -5.85
CA ASN A 10 -5.37 -4.60 -5.07
C ASN A 10 -5.73 -3.37 -4.22
N ALA A 11 -4.74 -2.65 -3.69
CA ALA A 11 -4.95 -1.45 -2.88
C ALA A 11 -5.39 -0.24 -3.73
N THR A 12 -4.91 -0.16 -4.97
CA THR A 12 -5.34 0.85 -5.94
C THR A 12 -6.54 0.40 -6.76
N ARG A 13 -7.15 -0.76 -6.44
CA ARG A 13 -8.17 -1.39 -7.30
C ARG A 13 -9.34 -0.44 -7.60
N GLY A 14 -9.62 -0.22 -8.88
CA GLY A 14 -10.66 0.72 -9.36
C GLY A 14 -10.19 2.18 -9.57
N HIS A 15 -8.99 2.52 -9.10
CA HIS A 15 -8.39 3.86 -9.23
C HIS A 15 -6.91 3.78 -9.64
N HIS A 16 -6.56 2.84 -10.53
CA HIS A 16 -5.16 2.51 -10.83
C HIS A 16 -4.42 3.70 -11.47
N LEU A 17 -5.14 4.50 -12.26
CA LEU A 17 -4.63 5.70 -12.93
C LEU A 17 -4.67 6.96 -12.05
N ALA A 18 -5.47 6.94 -10.98
CA ALA A 18 -5.65 8.06 -10.07
C ALA A 18 -5.72 7.58 -8.62
N PRO A 19 -4.62 7.03 -8.06
CA PRO A 19 -4.59 6.44 -6.72
C PRO A 19 -4.98 7.41 -5.61
N TRP A 20 -4.76 8.72 -5.79
CA TRP A 20 -5.21 9.79 -4.89
C TRP A 20 -6.75 9.95 -4.84
N ARG A 21 -7.50 9.32 -5.74
CA ARG A 21 -8.98 9.28 -5.67
C ARG A 21 -9.51 7.99 -5.02
N SER A 22 -8.63 7.03 -4.70
CA SER A 22 -9.04 5.78 -4.07
C SER A 22 -9.47 6.04 -2.61
N PRO A 23 -10.75 5.80 -2.25
CA PRO A 23 -11.22 6.02 -0.88
C PRO A 23 -10.45 5.18 0.14
N TYR A 24 -10.04 3.96 -0.25
CA TYR A 24 -9.29 3.06 0.60
C TYR A 24 -7.89 3.59 0.94
N LEU A 25 -7.18 4.15 -0.05
CA LEU A 25 -5.86 4.73 0.16
C LEU A 25 -5.94 6.04 0.94
N LEU A 26 -6.94 6.87 0.63
CA LEU A 26 -7.21 8.09 1.37
C LEU A 26 -7.47 7.81 2.85
N TRP A 27 -8.28 6.79 3.15
CA TRP A 27 -8.54 6.37 4.53
C TRP A 27 -7.30 5.83 5.24
N ARG A 28 -6.49 5.04 4.53
CA ARG A 28 -5.19 4.58 5.03
C ARG A 28 -4.30 5.76 5.41
N MET A 29 -4.19 6.76 4.54
CA MET A 29 -3.39 7.95 4.82
C MET A 29 -3.96 8.76 5.97
N GLU A 30 -5.27 8.99 6.04
CA GLU A 30 -5.91 9.68 7.16
C GLU A 30 -5.58 9.02 8.49
N THR A 31 -5.51 7.68 8.53
CA THR A 31 -5.11 6.93 9.72
C THR A 31 -3.65 7.17 10.11
N TYR A 32 -2.76 7.32 9.14
CA TYR A 32 -1.33 7.51 9.39
C TYR A 32 -0.93 8.97 9.66
N THR A 33 -1.59 9.93 9.01
CA THR A 33 -1.23 11.36 9.07
C THR A 33 -2.17 12.18 9.93
N GLY A 34 -3.38 11.68 10.23
CA GLY A 34 -4.45 12.45 10.86
C GLY A 34 -5.05 13.53 9.95
N VAL A 35 -4.63 13.61 8.67
CA VAL A 35 -5.12 14.59 7.70
C VAL A 35 -6.40 14.06 7.05
N LYS A 36 -7.43 14.90 7.01
CA LYS A 36 -8.72 14.52 6.42
C LYS A 36 -8.56 14.16 4.94
N MET A 37 -9.20 13.07 4.53
CA MET A 37 -9.19 12.58 3.13
C MET A 37 -9.51 13.66 2.09
N GLN A 38 -10.39 14.61 2.41
CA GLN A 38 -10.82 15.67 1.50
C GLN A 38 -9.75 16.75 1.23
N GLN A 39 -8.72 16.84 2.08
CA GLN A 39 -7.60 17.76 1.90
C GLN A 39 -6.43 17.10 1.16
N ILE A 40 -6.45 15.78 0.97
CA ILE A 40 -5.36 15.08 0.30
C ILE A 40 -5.54 15.24 -1.22
N GLY A 41 -4.83 16.22 -1.78
CA GLY A 41 -4.74 16.45 -3.22
C GLY A 41 -3.71 15.54 -3.92
N PHE A 42 -3.48 15.79 -5.21
CA PHE A 42 -2.47 15.09 -6.00
C PHE A 42 -1.05 15.28 -5.44
N LEU A 43 -0.71 16.51 -5.05
CA LEU A 43 0.62 16.85 -4.52
C LEU A 43 0.83 16.27 -3.14
N GLU A 44 -0.12 16.47 -2.21
CA GLU A 44 -0.01 15.91 -0.85
C GLU A 44 0.08 14.39 -0.87
N PHE A 45 -0.66 13.73 -1.78
CA PHE A 45 -0.58 12.30 -1.97
C PHE A 45 0.83 11.84 -2.35
N TRP A 46 1.45 12.51 -3.33
CA TRP A 46 2.79 12.17 -3.80
C TRP A 46 3.88 12.54 -2.81
N GLU A 47 3.74 13.66 -2.12
CA GLU A 47 4.67 14.07 -1.07
C GLU A 47 4.64 13.06 0.09
N PHE A 48 3.45 12.62 0.51
CA PHE A 48 3.29 11.57 1.51
C PHE A 48 3.90 10.25 1.05
N LEU A 49 3.58 9.80 -0.17
CA LEU A 49 4.12 8.55 -0.70
C LEU A 49 5.65 8.57 -0.76
N TRP A 50 6.23 9.72 -1.07
CA TRP A 50 7.67 9.90 -1.15
C TRP A 50 8.31 9.96 0.24
N ARG A 51 7.67 10.65 1.19
CA ARG A 51 8.12 10.78 2.57
C ARG A 51 8.09 9.43 3.30
N GLU A 52 6.97 8.71 3.18
CA GLU A 52 6.77 7.39 3.79
C GLU A 52 7.30 6.24 2.94
N ARG A 53 7.99 6.53 1.82
CA ARG A 53 8.48 5.49 0.91
C ARG A 53 9.27 4.42 1.66
N ASP A 54 10.14 4.81 2.59
CA ASP A 54 11.00 3.87 3.31
C ASP A 54 10.18 2.90 4.17
N GLN A 55 9.17 3.42 4.87
CA GLN A 55 8.22 2.64 5.67
C GLN A 55 7.34 1.74 4.79
N LEU A 56 6.84 2.26 3.66
CA LEU A 56 6.09 1.49 2.68
C LEU A 56 6.94 0.36 2.09
N TRP A 57 8.21 0.62 1.76
CA TRP A 57 9.14 -0.39 1.28
C TRP A 57 9.38 -1.49 2.33
N ARG A 58 9.56 -1.10 3.59
CA ARG A 58 9.68 -2.05 4.72
C ARG A 58 8.42 -2.88 4.91
N PHE A 59 7.25 -2.24 4.90
CA PHE A 59 5.95 -2.91 4.99
C PHE A 59 5.74 -3.89 3.83
N LEU A 60 6.01 -3.48 2.60
CA LEU A 60 5.87 -4.32 1.42
C LEU A 60 6.82 -5.52 1.43
N LYS A 61 8.07 -5.32 1.89
CA LYS A 61 9.02 -6.41 2.10
C LYS A 61 8.50 -7.39 3.16
N TRP A 62 8.01 -6.88 4.28
CA TRP A 62 7.39 -7.69 5.33
C TRP A 62 6.14 -8.43 4.85
N THR A 63 5.32 -7.82 3.99
CA THR A 63 4.11 -8.45 3.44
C THR A 63 4.49 -9.65 2.57
N GLY A 64 5.59 -9.54 1.80
CA GLY A 64 6.14 -10.66 1.04
C GLY A 64 6.64 -11.81 1.92
N GLU A 65 7.18 -11.51 3.10
CA GLU A 65 7.55 -12.52 4.09
C GLU A 65 6.29 -13.14 4.73
N MET A 66 5.29 -12.35 5.10
CA MET A 66 3.99 -12.81 5.60
C MET A 66 3.29 -13.80 4.67
N GLU A 67 3.37 -13.59 3.35
CA GLU A 67 2.77 -14.51 2.38
C GLU A 67 3.45 -15.89 2.39
N ARG A 68 4.77 -15.96 2.67
CA ARG A 68 5.48 -17.24 2.90
C ARG A 68 4.97 -17.97 4.14
N TYR A 69 4.57 -17.22 5.17
CA TYR A 69 3.93 -17.79 6.36
C TYR A 69 2.47 -18.19 6.12
N ALA A 70 1.74 -17.43 5.29
CA ALA A 70 0.32 -17.70 4.97
C ALA A 70 0.13 -18.89 4.02
N HIS A 71 1.07 -19.10 3.10
CA HIS A 71 1.13 -20.27 2.23
C HIS A 71 2.40 -21.07 2.52
N PRO A 72 2.47 -21.77 3.68
CA PRO A 72 3.60 -22.63 3.95
C PRO A 72 3.70 -23.67 2.83
N LYS A 73 4.83 -23.73 2.13
CA LYS A 73 5.06 -24.80 1.16
C LYS A 73 4.81 -26.14 1.87
N PRO A 74 3.99 -27.05 1.29
CA PRO A 74 3.82 -28.35 1.88
C PRO A 74 5.19 -28.98 2.03
N LYS A 75 5.53 -29.37 3.27
CA LYS A 75 6.77 -30.05 3.59
C LYS A 75 6.75 -31.35 2.78
N SER A 76 7.54 -31.44 1.71
CA SER A 76 7.70 -32.70 0.99
C SER A 76 8.39 -33.66 1.96
N SER A 77 7.64 -34.67 2.41
CA SER A 77 8.19 -35.86 3.09
C SER A 77 9.14 -36.62 2.18
#